data_AF-A0A6I2N9L4-F1
#
_entry.id   AF-A0A6I2N9L4-F1
#
_cell.length_a   1.000
_cell.length_b   1.000
_cell.length_c   1.000
_cell.angle_alpha   90.00
_cell.angle_beta   90.00
_cell.angle_gamma   90.00
#
_symmetry.space_group_name_H-M   'P 1'
#
loop_
_entity.id
_entity.type
_entity.pdbx_description
1 polymer ?
#
loop_
_entity_poly.entity_id
_entity_poly.type
_entity_poly.pdbx_seq_one_letter_code
_entity_poly.pdbx_strand_id
1 'polypeptide(L)'
;MIEYGYIDENGSLVSKFLEEYSEKFKNEETGEIETRIVSIQEQQAELSALGWKNVELVDDTKLQCPEYYSVRIVPYDAGDKISYKYEQRFNAKLVRNKIDELKASLTSNDSVIGDYRITKCYEASLIGLDMPYDIENLHQQRQSVRDEINKLEALIASKI
;
A
#
# COMPACT_ATOMS: atom_id res chain seq x y z
N MET A 1 9.16 -9.72 19.41
CA MET A 1 9.23 -10.51 18.18
C MET A 1 10.58 -10.24 17.56
N ILE A 2 11.40 -11.27 17.36
CA ILE A 2 12.75 -11.12 16.79
C ILE A 2 12.74 -11.76 15.41
N GLU A 3 13.18 -11.02 14.41
CA GLU A 3 13.27 -11.48 13.03
C GLU A 3 14.75 -11.52 12.62
N TYR A 4 15.13 -12.59 11.92
CA TYR A 4 16.45 -12.74 11.31
C TYR A 4 16.30 -13.01 9.83
N GLY A 5 17.24 -12.53 9.04
CA GLY A 5 17.21 -12.71 7.60
C GLY A 5 18.54 -12.44 6.92
N TYR A 6 18.54 -12.66 5.62
CA TYR A 6 19.62 -12.29 4.71
C TYR A 6 19.00 -11.72 3.42
N ILE A 7 19.80 -11.02 2.63
CA ILE A 7 19.37 -10.51 1.32
C ILE A 7 19.86 -11.48 0.26
N ASP A 8 18.94 -11.97 -0.57
CA ASP A 8 19.27 -12.89 -1.66
C ASP A 8 19.95 -12.18 -2.85
N GLU A 9 20.36 -12.96 -3.84
CA GLU A 9 21.02 -12.44 -5.05
C GLU A 9 20.12 -11.48 -5.87
N ASN A 10 18.80 -11.53 -5.68
CA ASN A 10 17.83 -10.66 -6.34
C ASN A 10 17.56 -9.36 -5.54
N GLY A 11 18.23 -9.17 -4.39
CA GLY A 11 18.01 -8.01 -3.52
C GLY A 11 16.75 -8.11 -2.67
N SER A 12 16.17 -9.30 -2.52
CA SER A 12 14.98 -9.56 -1.71
C SER A 12 15.36 -10.06 -0.32
N LEU A 13 14.63 -9.60 0.70
CA LEU A 13 14.82 -10.08 2.07
C LEU A 13 14.19 -11.47 2.23
N VAL A 14 15.00 -12.45 2.61
CA VAL A 14 14.55 -13.75 3.09
C VAL A 14 14.68 -13.74 4.61
N SER A 15 13.57 -13.83 5.32
CA SER A 15 13.54 -13.73 6.77
C SER A 15 12.72 -14.83 7.45
N LYS A 16 12.98 -15.00 8.75
CA LYS A 16 12.32 -15.94 9.64
C LYS A 16 12.10 -15.27 10.99
N PHE A 17 10.86 -15.35 11.47
CA PHE A 17 10.53 -14.97 12.85
C PHE A 17 10.97 -16.07 13.82
N LEU A 18 11.61 -15.67 14.90
CA LEU A 18 12.07 -16.55 15.95
C LEU A 18 11.08 -16.52 17.10
N GLU A 19 10.59 -17.71 17.44
CA GLU A 19 9.70 -17.97 18.56
C GLU A 19 10.25 -19.16 19.35
N GLU A 20 10.02 -19.18 20.66
CA GLU A 20 10.41 -20.32 21.50
C GLU A 20 9.49 -21.51 21.21
N TYR A 21 10.08 -22.69 21.04
CA TYR A 21 9.31 -23.92 20.85
C TYR A 21 9.95 -25.09 21.60
N SER A 22 9.13 -26.07 21.96
CA SER A 22 9.57 -27.32 22.59
C SER A 22 9.76 -28.40 21.53
N GLU A 23 10.94 -28.99 21.46
CA GLU A 23 11.24 -30.12 20.58
C GLU A 23 11.49 -31.40 21.39
N LYS A 24 11.04 -32.52 20.85
CA LYS A 24 11.30 -33.85 21.39
C LYS A 24 12.45 -34.47 20.62
N PHE A 25 13.55 -34.78 21.28
CA PHE A 25 14.70 -35.43 20.69
C PHE A 25 14.99 -36.75 21.42
N LYS A 26 15.59 -37.69 20.71
CA LYS A 26 15.95 -38.99 21.28
C LYS A 26 17.36 -38.87 21.86
N ASN A 27 17.49 -39.09 23.16
CA ASN A 27 18.80 -39.11 23.81
C ASN A 27 19.55 -40.38 23.39
N GLU A 28 20.74 -40.23 22.79
CA GLU A 28 21.50 -41.35 22.22
C GLU A 28 22.07 -42.29 23.29
N GLU A 29 22.24 -41.83 24.53
CA GLU A 29 22.75 -42.65 25.64
C GLU A 29 21.65 -43.45 26.36
N THR A 30 20.45 -42.91 26.51
CA THR A 30 19.35 -43.55 27.25
C THR A 30 18.27 -44.14 26.35
N GLY A 31 18.22 -43.74 25.08
CA GLY A 31 17.19 -44.13 24.12
C GLY A 31 15.81 -43.52 24.40
N GLU A 32 15.68 -42.70 25.45
CA GLU A 32 14.43 -42.04 25.85
C GLU A 32 14.19 -40.77 25.02
N ILE A 33 12.90 -40.42 24.87
CA ILE A 33 12.49 -39.19 24.20
C ILE A 33 12.44 -38.09 25.25
N GLU A 34 13.40 -37.17 25.20
CA GLU A 34 13.46 -36.01 26.07
C GLU A 34 12.86 -34.79 25.36
N THR A 35 12.29 -33.87 26.13
CA THR A 35 11.78 -32.59 25.61
C THR A 35 12.71 -31.47 26.02
N ARG A 36 13.21 -30.71 25.05
CA ARG A 36 14.01 -29.50 25.29
C ARG A 36 13.30 -28.28 24.73
N ILE A 37 13.44 -27.17 25.43
CA ILE A 37 12.99 -25.86 24.94
C ILE A 37 14.12 -25.29 24.09
N VAL A 38 13.83 -25.07 22.80
CA VAL A 38 14.72 -24.35 21.89
C VAL A 38 14.47 -22.86 22.10
N SER A 39 15.43 -22.21 22.76
CA SER A 39 15.35 -20.78 23.07
C SER A 39 15.61 -19.92 21.83
N ILE A 40 15.14 -18.66 21.84
CA ILE A 40 15.45 -17.72 20.75
C ILE A 40 16.96 -17.48 20.63
N GLN A 41 17.70 -17.47 21.74
CA GLN A 41 19.16 -17.23 21.73
C GLN A 41 19.93 -18.33 21.01
N GLU A 42 19.52 -19.59 21.18
CA GLU A 42 20.12 -20.73 20.48
C GLU A 42 19.88 -20.62 18.96
N GLN A 43 18.63 -20.33 18.56
CA GLN A 43 18.28 -20.10 17.16
C GLN A 43 19.06 -18.91 16.57
N GLN A 44 19.24 -17.83 17.33
CA GLN A 44 20.03 -16.67 16.91
C GLN A 44 21.49 -17.04 16.65
N ALA A 45 22.10 -17.84 17.53
CA ALA A 45 23.48 -18.27 17.37
C ALA A 45 23.66 -19.15 16.12
N GLU A 46 22.75 -20.10 15.90
CA GLU A 46 22.75 -20.96 14.70
C GLU A 46 22.58 -20.14 13.41
N LEU A 47 21.59 -19.25 13.38
CA LEU A 47 21.34 -18.40 12.21
C LEU A 47 22.49 -17.41 11.96
N SER A 48 23.06 -16.84 13.02
CA SER A 48 24.23 -15.96 12.90
C SER A 48 25.45 -16.71 12.35
N ALA A 49 25.63 -17.98 12.71
CA ALA A 49 26.68 -18.83 12.14
C ALA A 49 26.48 -19.11 10.64
N LEU A 50 25.23 -19.13 10.17
CA LEU A 50 24.87 -19.21 8.76
C LEU A 50 24.95 -17.86 8.01
N GLY A 51 25.37 -16.79 8.70
CA GLY A 51 25.48 -15.44 8.13
C GLY A 51 24.18 -14.65 8.11
N TRP A 52 23.10 -15.15 8.75
CA TRP A 52 21.86 -14.40 8.91
C TRP A 52 22.04 -13.30 9.95
N LYS A 53 21.34 -12.19 9.76
CA LYS A 53 21.44 -10.99 10.59
C LYS A 53 20.09 -10.64 11.17
N ASN A 54 20.10 -9.90 12.27
CA ASN A 54 18.88 -9.35 12.84
C ASN A 54 18.22 -8.39 11.84
N VAL A 55 16.90 -8.48 11.68
CA VAL A 55 16.11 -7.59 10.83
C VAL A 55 15.48 -6.52 11.72
N GLU A 56 15.74 -5.25 11.39
CA GLU A 56 15.15 -4.11 12.07
C GLU A 56 13.64 -4.05 11.82
N LEU A 57 12.86 -3.55 12.78
CA LEU A 57 11.42 -3.36 12.56
C LEU A 57 11.17 -2.21 11.59
N VAL A 58 10.13 -2.36 10.76
CA VAL A 58 9.68 -1.28 9.89
C VAL A 58 9.18 -0.12 10.74
N ASP A 59 9.73 1.06 10.49
CA ASP A 59 9.31 2.33 11.09
C ASP A 59 8.06 2.89 10.38
N ASP A 60 6.89 2.68 10.97
CA ASP A 60 5.59 3.13 10.45
C ASP A 60 5.51 4.65 10.27
N THR A 61 6.29 5.42 11.04
CA THR A 61 6.29 6.90 10.91
C THR A 61 6.88 7.35 9.57
N LYS A 62 7.78 6.54 8.99
CA LYS A 62 8.39 6.78 7.67
C LYS A 62 7.55 6.27 6.51
N LEU A 63 6.42 5.60 6.79
CA LEU A 63 5.45 5.17 5.77
C LEU A 63 4.46 6.28 5.40
N GLN A 64 4.42 7.34 6.20
CA GLN A 64 3.63 8.54 5.88
C GLN A 64 4.21 9.20 4.62
N CYS A 65 3.37 9.38 3.60
CA CYS A 65 3.75 10.04 2.36
C CYS A 65 2.67 10.98 1.85
N PRO A 66 3.04 11.99 1.03
CA PRO A 66 2.09 12.91 0.42
C PRO A 66 1.08 12.19 -0.48
N GLU A 67 -0.01 12.89 -0.79
CA GLU A 67 -1.03 12.41 -1.73
C GLU A 67 -0.40 11.99 -3.07
N TYR A 68 -0.84 10.85 -3.60
CA TYR A 68 -0.32 10.24 -4.84
C TYR A 68 1.12 9.74 -4.81
N TYR A 69 1.75 9.67 -3.64
CA TYR A 69 3.02 8.97 -3.45
C TYR A 69 2.80 7.63 -2.75
N SER A 70 3.79 6.77 -2.88
CA SER A 70 3.89 5.53 -2.11
C SER A 70 5.33 5.36 -1.63
N VAL A 71 5.50 4.78 -0.44
CA VAL A 71 6.82 4.46 0.09
C VAL A 71 7.21 3.06 -0.34
N ARG A 72 8.31 2.95 -1.09
CA ARG A 72 8.96 1.68 -1.41
C ARG A 72 9.97 1.38 -0.31
N ILE A 73 9.72 0.30 0.42
CA ILE A 73 10.64 -0.21 1.43
C ILE A 73 11.66 -1.11 0.73
N VAL A 74 12.95 -0.78 0.85
CA VAL A 74 14.03 -1.55 0.24
C VAL A 74 14.97 -2.04 1.36
N PRO A 75 15.06 -3.36 1.60
CA PRO A 75 16.01 -3.89 2.58
C PRO A 75 17.44 -3.68 2.09
N TYR A 76 18.35 -3.41 3.03
CA TYR A 76 19.78 -3.36 2.77
C TYR A 76 20.56 -3.90 3.96
N ASP A 77 21.75 -4.44 3.67
CA ASP A 77 22.67 -4.92 4.69
C ASP A 77 23.43 -3.73 5.28
N ALA A 78 23.23 -3.48 6.58
CA ALA A 78 23.89 -2.41 7.33
C ALA A 78 25.18 -2.89 8.03
N GLY A 79 25.61 -4.15 7.80
CA GLY A 79 26.77 -4.75 8.42
C GLY A 79 26.38 -5.71 9.54
N ASP A 80 25.91 -5.19 10.66
CA ASP A 80 25.47 -5.96 11.84
C ASP A 80 24.00 -6.39 11.78
N LYS A 81 23.19 -5.67 11.00
CA LYS A 81 21.74 -5.92 10.84
C LYS A 81 21.28 -5.67 9.41
N ILE A 82 20.06 -6.11 9.10
CA ILE A 82 19.32 -5.69 7.93
C ILE A 82 18.41 -4.53 8.33
N SER A 83 18.50 -3.44 7.58
CA SER A 83 17.69 -2.24 7.77
C SER A 83 16.95 -1.88 6.48
N TYR A 84 16.13 -0.84 6.53
CA TYR A 84 15.27 -0.44 5.43
C TYR A 84 15.56 0.99 4.95
N LYS A 85 15.61 1.15 3.63
CA LYS A 85 15.50 2.46 2.97
C LYS A 85 14.03 2.69 2.61
N TYR A 86 13.58 3.92 2.85
CA TYR A 86 12.21 4.36 2.59
C TYR A 86 12.22 5.33 1.42
N GLU A 87 11.95 4.81 0.23
CA GLU A 87 11.97 5.60 -1.00
C GLU A 87 10.56 6.05 -1.37
N GLN A 88 10.28 7.35 -1.27
CA GLN A 88 9.03 7.90 -1.74
C GLN A 88 9.04 7.99 -3.28
N ARG A 89 8.01 7.43 -3.90
CA ARG A 89 7.84 7.47 -5.36
C ARG A 89 6.43 7.89 -5.73
N PHE A 90 6.36 8.73 -6.77
CA PHE A 90 5.09 9.09 -7.36
C PHE A 90 4.38 7.83 -7.88
N ASN A 91 3.11 7.68 -7.50
CA ASN A 91 2.31 6.52 -7.81
C ASN A 91 1.20 6.92 -8.78
N ALA A 92 1.50 6.83 -10.07
CA ALA A 92 0.56 7.14 -11.14
C ALA A 92 -0.71 6.28 -11.09
N LYS A 93 -0.69 5.08 -10.46
CA LYS A 93 -1.88 4.26 -10.29
C LYS A 93 -2.88 4.91 -9.32
N LEU A 94 -2.41 5.49 -8.22
CA LEU A 94 -3.27 6.22 -7.29
C LEU A 94 -3.95 7.41 -7.97
N VAL A 95 -3.20 8.17 -8.78
CA VAL A 95 -3.76 9.30 -9.53
C VAL A 95 -4.81 8.83 -10.55
N ARG A 96 -4.54 7.75 -11.29
CA ARG A 96 -5.49 7.18 -12.26
C ARG A 96 -6.77 6.71 -11.58
N ASN A 97 -6.66 6.01 -10.46
CA ASN A 97 -7.84 5.58 -9.69
C ASN A 97 -8.70 6.78 -9.28
N LYS A 98 -8.07 7.88 -8.83
CA LYS A 98 -8.80 9.10 -8.48
C LYS A 98 -9.49 9.74 -9.70
N ILE A 99 -8.82 9.77 -10.85
CA ILE A 99 -9.43 10.23 -12.11
C ILE A 99 -10.65 9.37 -12.46
N ASP A 100 -10.54 8.04 -12.32
CA ASP A 100 -11.63 7.11 -12.62
C ASP A 100 -12.82 7.32 -11.67
N GLU A 101 -12.57 7.55 -10.38
CA GLU A 101 -13.61 7.92 -9.40
C GLU A 101 -14.32 9.23 -9.78
N LEU A 102 -13.56 10.26 -10.17
CA LEU A 102 -14.11 11.55 -10.60
C LEU A 102 -14.93 11.39 -11.88
N LYS A 103 -14.44 10.63 -12.86
CA LYS A 103 -15.19 10.30 -14.09
C LYS A 103 -16.47 9.54 -13.77
N ALA A 104 -16.42 8.57 -12.87
CA ALA A 104 -17.60 7.83 -12.41
C ALA A 104 -18.61 8.74 -11.69
N SER A 105 -18.15 9.74 -10.93
CA SER A 105 -19.04 10.72 -10.28
C SER A 105 -19.78 11.59 -11.30
N LEU A 106 -19.20 11.86 -12.47
CA LEU A 106 -19.87 12.59 -13.54
C LEU A 106 -20.93 11.76 -14.25
N THR A 107 -20.71 10.45 -14.41
CA THR A 107 -21.58 9.58 -15.22
C THR A 107 -22.58 8.77 -14.42
N SER A 108 -22.34 8.56 -13.12
CA SER A 108 -23.22 7.75 -12.26
C SER A 108 -24.59 8.40 -12.08
N ASN A 109 -25.66 7.60 -12.20
CA ASN A 109 -27.02 8.08 -11.98
C ASN A 109 -27.31 8.41 -10.50
N ASP A 110 -26.59 7.77 -9.58
CA ASP A 110 -26.73 7.99 -8.13
C ASP A 110 -25.94 9.22 -7.65
N SER A 111 -25.09 9.77 -8.52
CA SER A 111 -24.29 10.95 -8.19
C SER A 111 -25.13 12.22 -8.21
N VAL A 112 -24.86 13.10 -7.25
CA VAL A 112 -25.52 14.41 -7.15
C VAL A 112 -25.18 15.36 -8.29
N ILE A 113 -24.11 15.08 -9.02
CA ILE A 113 -23.69 15.80 -10.23
C ILE A 113 -23.77 14.92 -11.48
N GLY A 114 -24.41 13.75 -11.36
CA GLY A 114 -24.47 12.72 -12.38
C GLY A 114 -25.30 13.08 -13.62
N ASP A 115 -25.13 12.28 -14.67
CA ASP A 115 -25.81 12.47 -15.96
C ASP A 115 -27.34 12.36 -15.87
N TYR A 116 -27.88 11.63 -14.88
CA TYR A 116 -29.32 11.56 -14.64
C TYR A 116 -29.95 12.95 -14.43
N ARG A 117 -29.33 13.79 -13.59
CA ARG A 117 -29.87 15.13 -13.28
C ARG A 117 -29.77 16.07 -14.47
N ILE A 118 -28.70 15.95 -15.27
CA ILE A 118 -28.54 16.68 -16.53
C ILE A 118 -29.61 16.26 -17.53
N THR A 119 -29.82 14.95 -17.69
CA THR A 119 -30.87 14.40 -18.57
C THR A 119 -32.24 14.90 -18.17
N LYS A 120 -32.56 14.92 -16.87
CA LYS A 120 -33.85 15.43 -16.36
C LYS A 120 -34.08 16.92 -16.63
N CYS A 121 -33.04 17.74 -16.48
CA CYS A 121 -33.11 19.15 -16.86
C CYS A 121 -33.30 19.30 -18.37
N TYR A 122 -32.54 18.54 -19.17
CA TYR A 122 -32.65 18.59 -20.62
C TYR A 122 -34.04 18.18 -21.12
N GLU A 123 -34.61 17.11 -20.56
CA GLU A 123 -35.98 16.67 -20.83
C GLU A 123 -36.99 17.80 -20.55
N ALA A 124 -36.97 18.38 -19.34
CA ALA A 124 -37.89 19.46 -18.96
C ALA A 124 -37.78 20.68 -19.89
N SER A 125 -36.54 21.08 -20.22
CA SER A 125 -36.28 22.21 -21.12
C SER A 125 -36.86 21.99 -22.52
N LEU A 126 -36.76 20.78 -23.07
CA LEU A 126 -37.27 20.47 -24.42
C LEU A 126 -38.79 20.56 -24.54
N ILE A 127 -39.51 20.31 -23.43
CA ILE A 127 -40.98 20.35 -23.40
C ILE A 127 -41.53 21.61 -22.72
N GLY A 128 -40.67 22.57 -22.38
CA GLY A 128 -41.06 23.84 -21.76
C GLY A 128 -41.58 23.71 -20.32
N LEU A 129 -41.15 22.67 -19.60
CA LEU A 129 -41.42 22.51 -18.17
C LEU A 129 -40.34 23.17 -17.31
N ASP A 130 -40.69 23.44 -16.06
CA ASP A 130 -39.74 23.92 -15.06
C ASP A 130 -38.63 22.90 -14.82
N MET A 131 -37.39 23.40 -14.69
CA MET A 131 -36.22 22.57 -14.47
C MET A 131 -36.29 21.91 -13.08
N PRO A 132 -36.20 20.57 -12.99
CA PRO A 132 -36.30 19.86 -11.70
C PRO A 132 -35.07 20.03 -10.80
N TYR A 133 -33.95 20.52 -11.35
CA TYR A 133 -32.71 20.79 -10.64
C TYR A 133 -32.11 22.13 -11.11
N ASP A 134 -31.26 22.72 -10.27
CA ASP A 134 -30.49 23.91 -10.62
C ASP A 134 -29.37 23.55 -11.62
N ILE A 135 -29.62 23.83 -12.90
CA ILE A 135 -28.71 23.49 -13.98
C ILE A 135 -27.42 24.33 -13.96
N GLU A 136 -27.48 25.58 -13.49
CA GLU A 136 -26.30 26.45 -13.41
C GLU A 136 -25.35 25.93 -12.33
N ASN A 137 -25.90 25.60 -11.16
CA ASN A 137 -25.13 25.01 -10.07
C ASN A 137 -24.56 23.64 -10.45
N LEU A 138 -25.35 22.77 -11.10
CA LEU A 138 -24.86 21.48 -11.61
C LEU A 138 -23.73 21.66 -12.63
N HIS A 139 -23.85 22.63 -13.54
CA HIS A 139 -22.81 22.92 -14.52
C HIS A 139 -21.50 23.34 -13.83
N GLN A 140 -21.57 24.25 -12.86
CA GLN A 140 -20.39 24.71 -12.11
C GLN A 140 -19.70 23.56 -11.36
N GLN A 141 -20.47 22.72 -10.66
CA GLN A 141 -19.90 21.58 -9.93
C GLN A 141 -19.24 20.56 -10.89
N ARG A 142 -19.91 20.24 -12.00
CA ARG A 142 -19.35 19.34 -13.02
C ARG A 142 -18.09 19.93 -13.67
N GLN A 143 -18.04 21.24 -13.88
CA GLN A 143 -16.85 21.91 -14.42
C GLN A 143 -15.68 21.82 -13.45
N SER A 144 -15.90 22.06 -12.16
CA SER A 144 -14.87 21.89 -11.12
C SER A 144 -14.26 20.49 -11.11
N VAL A 145 -15.10 19.45 -11.22
CA VAL A 145 -14.62 18.06 -11.32
C VAL A 145 -13.80 17.80 -12.59
N ARG A 146 -14.19 18.38 -13.73
CA ARG A 146 -13.41 18.29 -14.97
C ARG A 146 -12.06 19.00 -14.85
N ASP A 147 -12.03 20.15 -14.20
CA ASP A 147 -10.80 20.90 -13.95
C ASP A 147 -9.84 20.11 -13.05
N GLU A 148 -10.38 19.42 -12.02
CA GLU A 148 -9.60 18.50 -11.19
C GLU A 148 -9.05 17.32 -11.99
N ILE A 149 -9.87 16.68 -12.85
CA ILE A 149 -9.41 15.62 -13.76
C ILE A 149 -8.26 16.12 -14.64
N ASN A 150 -8.42 17.28 -15.28
CA ASN A 150 -7.39 17.86 -16.15
C ASN A 150 -6.09 18.14 -15.39
N LYS A 151 -6.19 18.64 -14.15
CA LYS A 151 -5.05 18.86 -13.27
C LYS A 151 -4.33 17.55 -12.94
N LEU A 152 -5.06 16.48 -12.62
CA LEU A 152 -4.51 15.17 -12.31
C LEU A 152 -3.87 14.51 -13.55
N GLU A 153 -4.50 14.64 -14.72
CA GLU A 153 -3.95 14.16 -15.99
C GLU A 153 -2.64 14.89 -16.35
N ALA A 154 -2.60 16.21 -16.17
CA ALA A 154 -1.37 17.00 -16.31
C ALA A 154 -0.29 16.62 -15.30
N LEU A 155 -0.68 16.31 -14.05
CA LEU A 155 0.24 15.82 -13.02
C LEU A 155 0.90 14.51 -13.46
N ILE A 156 0.13 13.55 -13.99
CA ILE A 156 0.67 12.30 -14.54
C ILE A 156 1.65 12.60 -15.69
N ALA A 157 1.25 13.44 -16.64
CA ALA A 157 2.10 13.78 -17.79
C ALA A 157 3.41 14.48 -17.40
N SER A 158 3.43 15.22 -16.29
CA SER A 158 4.63 15.90 -15.78
C SER A 158 5.60 14.98 -15.00
N LYS A 159 5.15 13.79 -14.61
CA LYS A 159 5.88 12.87 -13.72
C LYS A 159 6.29 11.56 -14.39
N ILE A 160 5.83 11.32 -15.63
CA ILE A 160 6.27 10.25 -16.52
C ILE A 160 7.30 10.83 -17.48
#